data_AF-A0A136JND4-F1
#
_entry.id   AF-A0A136JND4-F1
#
_cell.length_a   1.000
_cell.length_b   1.000
_cell.length_c   1.000
_cell.angle_alpha   90.00
_cell.angle_beta   90.00
_cell.angle_gamma   90.00
#
_symmetry.space_group_name_H-M   'P 1'
#
loop_
_entity.id
_entity.type
_entity.pdbx_description
1 polymer ?
#
loop_
_entity_poly.entity_id
_entity_poly.type
_entity_poly.pdbx_seq_one_letter_code
_entity_poly.pdbx_strand_id
1 'polypeptide(L)'
;MEKIKQSEKISLVEKQKQEALENIIDILEERFPDKLKKTFESHGREYILTSAEDCMVAFAEQNREVVEILYEEIKQKDDYRSEQAIAKLFALFMAYEKLVVLYAELRSYYPKVAGRVEDKLPPLSYVAEHGSKQWEKIK
;
A
#
# COMPACT_ATOMS: atom_id res chain seq x y z
N MET A 1 37.98 -1.46 -24.89
CA MET A 1 37.75 -0.43 -23.85
C MET A 1 36.46 -0.75 -23.15
N GLU A 2 36.59 -1.29 -21.94
CA GLU A 2 35.48 -1.75 -21.11
C GLU A 2 34.58 -0.56 -20.73
N LYS A 3 33.27 -0.73 -20.97
CA LYS A 3 32.24 0.09 -20.33
C LYS A 3 32.31 -0.20 -18.83
N ILE A 4 33.12 0.56 -18.10
CA ILE A 4 33.13 0.51 -16.64
C ILE A 4 31.73 0.94 -16.22
N LYS A 5 30.93 -0.06 -15.81
CA LYS A 5 29.64 0.09 -15.16
C LYS A 5 29.80 1.06 -14.01
N GLN A 6 29.33 2.28 -14.20
CA GLN A 6 29.10 3.22 -13.12
C GLN A 6 27.81 2.75 -12.40
N SER A 7 27.85 1.56 -11.79
CA SER A 7 26.86 1.19 -10.80
C SER A 7 27.12 2.12 -9.62
N GLU A 8 26.24 3.08 -9.41
CA GLU A 8 26.24 3.94 -8.23
C GLU A 8 26.45 3.05 -7.00
N LYS A 9 27.58 3.24 -6.29
CA LYS A 9 27.81 2.55 -5.01
C LYS A 9 26.75 3.04 -4.04
N ILE A 10 25.64 2.31 -3.95
CA ILE A 10 24.62 2.51 -2.92
C ILE A 10 25.35 2.49 -1.57
N SER A 11 25.12 3.51 -0.74
CA SER A 11 25.75 3.58 0.59
C SER A 11 25.34 2.36 1.43
N LEU A 12 26.21 1.92 2.35
CA LEU A 12 25.90 0.80 3.25
C LEU A 12 24.57 1.00 3.99
N VAL A 13 24.28 2.23 4.40
CA VAL A 13 23.03 2.61 5.07
C VAL A 13 21.82 2.39 4.16
N GLU A 14 21.93 2.71 2.88
CA GLU A 14 20.83 2.56 1.94
C GLU A 14 20.58 1.10 1.58
N LYS A 15 21.64 0.29 1.48
CA LYS A 15 21.53 -1.17 1.34
C LYS A 15 20.77 -1.80 2.52
N GLN A 16 21.11 -1.40 3.75
CA GLN A 16 20.43 -1.88 4.95
C GLN A 16 18.95 -1.48 5.00
N LYS A 17 18.58 -0.31 4.47
CA LYS A 17 17.16 0.09 4.37
C LYS A 17 16.41 -0.75 3.34
N GLN A 18 17.05 -1.07 2.21
CA GLN A 18 16.46 -1.93 1.17
C GLN A 18 16.24 -3.34 1.72
N GLU A 19 17.25 -3.94 2.34
CA GLU A 19 17.17 -5.26 2.96
C GLU A 19 16.07 -5.32 4.04
N ALA A 20 15.96 -4.28 4.88
CA ALA A 20 14.89 -4.21 5.87
C ALA A 20 13.50 -4.18 5.20
N LEU A 21 13.32 -3.37 4.16
CA LEU A 21 12.04 -3.29 3.45
C LEU A 21 11.69 -4.59 2.73
N GLU A 22 12.65 -5.23 2.06
CA GLU A 22 12.48 -6.53 1.41
C GLU A 22 12.02 -7.59 2.41
N ASN A 23 12.71 -7.72 3.55
CA ASN A 23 12.33 -8.65 4.61
C ASN A 23 10.91 -8.38 5.14
N ILE A 24 10.50 -7.11 5.26
CA ILE A 24 9.14 -6.78 5.70
C ILE A 24 8.11 -7.18 4.64
N ILE A 25 8.39 -6.95 3.36
CA ILE A 25 7.48 -7.34 2.28
C ILE A 25 7.34 -8.86 2.22
N ASP A 26 8.42 -9.62 2.31
CA ASP A 26 8.38 -11.09 2.30
C ASP A 26 7.47 -11.63 3.43
N ILE A 27 7.56 -11.06 4.64
CA ILE A 27 6.69 -11.42 5.76
C ILE A 27 5.23 -11.05 5.47
N LEU A 28 4.97 -9.92 4.84
CA LEU A 28 3.61 -9.47 4.52
C LEU A 28 2.97 -10.31 3.42
N GLU A 29 3.73 -10.76 2.41
CA GLU A 29 3.23 -11.62 1.33
C GLU A 29 2.62 -12.92 1.87
N GLU A 30 3.21 -13.49 2.93
CA GLU A 30 2.67 -14.69 3.59
C GLU A 30 1.45 -14.41 4.49
N ARG A 31 1.23 -13.14 4.88
CA ARG A 31 0.17 -12.74 5.83
C ARG A 31 -1.04 -12.10 5.18
N PHE A 32 -0.90 -11.60 3.95
CA PHE A 32 -2.03 -11.00 3.24
C PHE A 32 -3.16 -12.02 3.07
N PRO A 33 -4.41 -11.56 3.20
CA PRO A 33 -5.55 -12.47 3.28
C PRO A 33 -5.90 -13.09 1.94
N ASP A 34 -5.98 -14.42 1.89
CA ASP A 34 -6.57 -15.15 0.75
C ASP A 34 -8.10 -15.10 0.74
N LYS A 35 -8.71 -14.79 1.90
CA LYS A 35 -10.16 -14.77 2.09
C LYS A 35 -10.61 -13.49 2.76
N LEU A 36 -11.68 -12.92 2.21
CA LEU A 36 -12.33 -11.73 2.75
C LEU A 36 -13.00 -12.02 4.09
N LYS A 37 -12.92 -11.06 5.02
CA LYS A 37 -13.75 -11.03 6.23
C LYS A 37 -15.25 -10.98 5.89
N LYS A 38 -16.11 -11.23 6.89
CA LYS A 38 -17.59 -11.19 6.72
C LYS A 38 -18.21 -9.84 7.12
N THR A 39 -17.41 -8.94 7.67
CA THR A 39 -17.79 -7.63 8.19
C THR A 39 -16.68 -6.62 7.88
N PHE A 40 -16.99 -5.34 8.03
CA PHE A 40 -16.06 -4.21 7.98
C PHE A 40 -16.43 -3.18 9.05
N GLU A 41 -15.49 -2.32 9.41
CA GLU A 41 -15.72 -1.19 10.30
C GLU A 41 -15.80 0.12 9.53
N SER A 42 -16.81 0.95 9.85
CA SER A 42 -16.91 2.31 9.35
C SER A 42 -17.43 3.22 10.46
N HIS A 43 -16.83 4.40 10.62
CA HIS A 43 -17.17 5.36 11.67
C HIS A 43 -17.26 4.75 13.09
N GLY A 44 -16.40 3.78 13.41
CA GLY A 44 -16.37 3.09 14.71
C GLY A 44 -17.54 2.13 14.95
N ARG A 45 -18.18 1.64 13.88
CA ARG A 45 -19.24 0.62 13.94
C ARG A 45 -18.93 -0.51 12.97
N GLU A 46 -19.22 -1.72 13.40
CA GLU A 46 -19.12 -2.91 12.56
C GLU A 46 -20.39 -3.08 11.71
N TYR A 47 -20.21 -3.41 10.43
CA TYR A 47 -21.26 -3.61 9.43
C TYR A 47 -21.10 -4.95 8.72
N ILE A 48 -22.22 -5.59 8.38
CA ILE A 48 -22.25 -6.80 7.56
C ILE A 48 -22.01 -6.42 6.10
N LEU A 49 -21.30 -7.28 5.35
CA LEU A 49 -21.14 -7.09 3.90
C LEU A 49 -22.45 -7.32 3.16
N THR A 50 -22.96 -6.29 2.50
CA THR A 50 -24.23 -6.31 1.75
C THR A 50 -24.08 -5.86 0.30
N SER A 51 -22.94 -5.26 -0.06
CA SER A 51 -22.68 -4.71 -1.39
C SER A 51 -21.25 -5.00 -1.87
N ALA A 52 -20.97 -4.73 -3.15
CA ALA A 52 -19.61 -4.81 -3.68
C ALA A 52 -18.70 -3.75 -3.04
N GLU A 53 -19.26 -2.58 -2.76
CA GLU A 53 -18.61 -1.46 -2.08
C GLU A 53 -18.21 -1.83 -0.64
N ASP A 54 -19.08 -2.54 0.12
CA ASP A 54 -18.73 -3.07 1.44
C ASP A 54 -17.55 -4.05 1.35
N CYS A 55 -17.56 -4.94 0.36
CA CYS A 55 -16.47 -5.88 0.14
C CYS A 55 -15.15 -5.17 -0.19
N MET A 56 -15.19 -4.05 -0.92
CA MET A 56 -13.99 -3.24 -1.20
C MET A 56 -13.40 -2.65 0.08
N VAL A 57 -14.24 -2.08 0.94
CA VAL A 57 -13.81 -1.50 2.22
C VAL A 57 -13.24 -2.58 3.14
N ALA A 58 -13.96 -3.69 3.30
CA ALA A 58 -13.52 -4.83 4.10
C ALA A 58 -12.15 -5.37 3.67
N PHE A 59 -11.90 -5.44 2.35
CA PHE A 59 -10.63 -5.90 1.82
C PHE A 59 -9.49 -4.92 2.12
N ALA A 60 -9.74 -3.63 1.96
CA ALA A 60 -8.73 -2.61 2.25
C ALA A 60 -8.39 -2.52 3.75
N GLU A 61 -9.40 -2.61 4.61
CA GLU A 61 -9.25 -2.66 6.06
C GLU A 61 -8.47 -3.91 6.50
N GLN A 62 -8.83 -5.08 5.99
CA GLN A 62 -8.11 -6.33 6.28
C GLN A 62 -6.63 -6.26 5.88
N ASN A 63 -6.32 -5.65 4.74
CA ASN A 63 -4.93 -5.44 4.32
C ASN A 63 -4.20 -4.47 5.25
N ARG A 64 -4.84 -3.36 5.65
CA ARG A 64 -4.24 -2.41 6.60
C ARG A 64 -3.96 -3.08 7.95
N GLU A 65 -4.91 -3.85 8.47
CA GLU A 65 -4.75 -4.55 9.76
C GLU A 65 -3.58 -5.54 9.74
N VAL A 66 -3.38 -6.28 8.65
CA VAL A 66 -2.22 -7.19 8.52
C VAL A 66 -0.92 -6.42 8.68
N VAL A 67 -0.82 -5.22 8.08
CA VAL A 67 0.34 -4.35 8.19
C VAL A 67 0.45 -3.73 9.59
N GLU A 68 -0.67 -3.35 10.22
CA GLU A 68 -0.70 -2.83 11.59
C GLU A 68 -0.21 -3.85 12.62
N ILE A 69 -0.66 -5.11 12.51
CA ILE A 69 -0.23 -6.19 13.39
C ILE A 69 1.29 -6.36 13.29
N LEU A 70 1.83 -6.42 12.07
CA LEU A 70 3.28 -6.52 11.88
C LEU A 70 4.02 -5.26 12.38
N TYR A 71 3.43 -4.08 12.23
CA TYR A 71 3.97 -2.82 12.76
C TYR A 71 4.16 -2.87 14.27
N GLU A 72 3.14 -3.30 15.01
CA GLU A 72 3.23 -3.42 16.47
C GLU A 72 4.17 -4.55 16.91
N GLU A 73 4.25 -5.67 16.16
CA GLU A 73 5.25 -6.72 16.40
C GLU A 73 6.69 -6.21 16.24
N ILE A 74 6.96 -5.36 15.24
CA ILE A 74 8.31 -4.85 14.97
C ILE A 74 8.74 -3.81 16.00
N LYS A 75 7.83 -2.92 16.43
CA LYS A 75 8.13 -1.94 17.49
C LYS A 75 8.60 -2.60 18.79
N GLN A 76 8.13 -3.81 19.07
CA GLN A 76 8.55 -4.58 20.26
C GLN A 76 9.95 -5.19 20.13
N LYS A 77 10.53 -5.24 18.92
CA LYS A 77 11.84 -5.86 18.63
C LYS A 77 13.02 -4.90 18.67
N ASP A 78 12.79 -3.60 18.85
CA ASP A 78 13.82 -2.54 18.86
C ASP A 78 14.72 -2.53 17.59
N ASP A 79 14.19 -3.01 16.46
CA ASP A 79 14.86 -2.92 15.16
C ASP A 79 14.43 -1.64 14.43
N TYR A 80 15.25 -0.60 14.61
CA TYR A 80 15.00 0.72 14.03
C TYR A 80 14.82 0.72 12.50
N ARG A 81 15.53 -0.14 11.76
CA ARG A 81 15.46 -0.14 10.28
C ARG A 81 14.19 -0.80 9.80
N SER A 82 13.84 -1.93 10.41
CA SER A 82 12.57 -2.60 10.16
C SER A 82 11.41 -1.70 10.57
N GLU A 83 11.48 -1.03 11.72
CA GLU A 83 10.46 -0.08 12.19
C GLU A 83 10.22 1.05 11.18
N GLN A 84 11.28 1.65 10.64
CA GLN A 84 11.15 2.66 9.59
C GLN A 84 10.50 2.13 8.31
N ALA A 85 10.80 0.89 7.92
CA ALA A 85 10.24 0.27 6.73
C ALA A 85 8.73 -0.01 6.93
N ILE A 86 8.37 -0.68 8.02
CA ILE A 86 6.97 -1.02 8.29
C ILE A 86 6.12 0.21 8.57
N ALA A 87 6.66 1.27 9.19
CA ALA A 87 5.94 2.52 9.42
C ALA A 87 5.49 3.18 8.10
N LYS A 88 6.34 3.15 7.06
CA LYS A 88 6.01 3.69 5.73
C LYS A 88 4.92 2.86 5.06
N LEU A 89 5.01 1.53 5.15
CA LEU A 89 4.00 0.63 4.61
C LEU A 89 2.67 0.82 5.33
N PHE A 90 2.68 0.90 6.67
CA PHE A 90 1.48 1.13 7.44
C PHE A 90 0.81 2.46 7.07
N ALA A 91 1.58 3.53 6.93
CA ALA A 91 1.07 4.81 6.44
C ALA A 91 0.47 4.72 5.01
N LEU A 92 1.10 3.95 4.13
CA LEU A 92 0.59 3.72 2.77
C LEU A 92 -0.74 2.96 2.79
N PHE A 93 -0.86 1.89 3.57
CA PHE A 93 -2.09 1.11 3.66
C PHE A 93 -3.22 1.88 4.38
N MET A 94 -2.91 2.73 5.36
CA MET A 94 -3.88 3.67 5.93
C MET A 94 -4.41 4.66 4.88
N ALA A 95 -3.53 5.20 4.03
CA ALA A 95 -3.95 6.12 2.96
C ALA A 95 -4.78 5.38 1.89
N TYR A 96 -4.40 4.15 1.56
CA TYR A 96 -5.14 3.28 0.64
C TYR A 96 -6.54 2.96 1.14
N GLU A 97 -6.71 2.54 2.40
CA GLU A 97 -8.03 2.28 2.99
C GLU A 97 -8.92 3.52 2.89
N LYS A 98 -8.41 4.69 3.30
CA LYS A 98 -9.16 5.95 3.21
C LYS A 98 -9.61 6.28 1.79
N LEU A 99 -8.73 6.06 0.80
CA LEU A 99 -9.07 6.25 -0.60
C LEU A 99 -10.18 5.29 -1.03
N VAL A 100 -10.10 4.01 -0.65
CA VAL A 100 -11.10 3.00 -0.98
C VAL A 100 -12.44 3.31 -0.35
N VAL A 101 -12.48 3.74 0.92
CA VAL A 101 -13.71 4.16 1.61
C VAL A 101 -14.39 5.31 0.86
N LEU A 102 -13.64 6.37 0.54
CA LEU A 102 -14.18 7.51 -0.22
C LEU A 102 -14.67 7.10 -1.61
N TYR A 103 -13.96 6.19 -2.27
CA TYR A 103 -14.37 5.69 -3.59
C TYR A 103 -15.61 4.79 -3.51
N ALA A 104 -15.72 3.94 -2.49
CA ALA A 104 -16.88 3.11 -2.24
C ALA A 104 -18.14 3.96 -1.99
N GLU A 105 -18.02 5.05 -1.21
CA GLU A 105 -19.11 6.03 -1.03
C GLU A 105 -19.50 6.69 -2.35
N LEU A 106 -18.52 7.16 -3.14
CA LEU A 106 -18.78 7.75 -4.46
C LEU A 106 -19.50 6.77 -5.39
N ARG A 107 -19.11 5.50 -5.40
CA ARG A 107 -19.79 4.46 -6.19
C ARG A 107 -21.22 4.22 -5.72
N SER A 108 -21.43 4.20 -4.41
CA SER A 108 -22.74 3.95 -3.79
C SER A 108 -23.74 5.08 -4.08
N TYR A 109 -23.31 6.33 -3.96
CA TYR A 109 -24.20 7.49 -4.03
C TYR A 109 -24.15 8.26 -5.35
N TYR A 110 -23.03 8.20 -6.08
CA TYR A 110 -22.78 8.99 -7.29
C TYR A 110 -22.07 8.20 -8.40
N PRO A 111 -22.64 7.09 -8.90
CA PRO A 111 -21.95 6.15 -9.80
C PRO A 111 -21.43 6.79 -11.10
N LYS A 112 -22.13 7.79 -11.65
CA LYS A 112 -21.65 8.55 -12.82
C LYS A 112 -20.38 9.37 -12.53
N VAL A 113 -20.26 9.91 -11.32
CA VAL A 113 -19.08 10.65 -10.88
C VAL A 113 -17.94 9.68 -10.60
N ALA A 114 -18.23 8.54 -9.95
CA ALA A 114 -17.25 7.50 -9.67
C ALA A 114 -16.52 7.05 -10.94
N GLY A 115 -17.23 6.74 -12.04
CA GLY A 115 -16.59 6.36 -13.30
C GLY A 115 -15.66 7.43 -13.87
N ARG A 116 -16.03 8.71 -13.76
CA ARG A 116 -15.17 9.84 -14.20
C ARG A 116 -13.92 10.00 -13.34
N VAL A 117 -14.01 9.67 -12.05
CA VAL A 117 -12.89 9.70 -11.11
C VAL A 117 -11.94 8.54 -11.37
N GLU A 118 -12.47 7.34 -11.67
CA GLU A 118 -11.69 6.16 -12.02
C GLU A 118 -10.79 6.41 -13.24
N ASP A 119 -11.30 7.10 -14.26
CA ASP A 119 -10.52 7.54 -15.43
C ASP A 119 -9.33 8.47 -15.09
N LYS A 120 -9.33 9.08 -13.90
CA LYS A 120 -8.33 10.04 -13.42
C LYS A 120 -7.47 9.52 -12.27
N LEU A 121 -7.82 8.36 -11.71
CA LEU A 121 -7.06 7.66 -10.68
C LEU A 121 -6.46 6.38 -11.29
N PRO A 122 -5.40 6.51 -12.12
CA PRO A 122 -4.78 5.35 -12.74
C PRO A 122 -4.13 4.45 -11.67
N PRO A 123 -3.95 3.16 -11.97
CA PRO A 123 -3.23 2.25 -11.07
C PRO A 123 -1.80 2.75 -10.83
N LEU A 124 -1.24 2.45 -9.65
CA LEU A 124 0.11 2.89 -9.26
C LEU A 124 1.20 2.47 -10.26
N SER A 125 1.05 1.32 -10.92
CA SER A 125 1.95 0.85 -11.98
C SER A 125 2.02 1.83 -13.15
N TYR A 126 0.89 2.39 -13.57
CA TYR A 126 0.82 3.38 -14.63
C TYR A 126 1.48 4.71 -14.19
N VAL A 127 1.26 5.13 -12.94
CA VAL A 127 1.91 6.33 -12.38
C VAL A 127 3.43 6.16 -12.36
N ALA A 128 3.92 4.98 -11.96
CA ALA A 128 5.35 4.66 -11.93
C ALA A 128 5.97 4.64 -13.34
N GLU A 129 5.29 4.03 -14.32
CA GLU A 129 5.73 4.04 -15.70
C GLU A 129 5.79 5.46 -16.27
N HIS A 130 4.74 6.26 -16.03
CA HIS A 130 4.70 7.65 -16.48
C HIS A 130 5.84 8.47 -15.85
N GLY A 131 6.06 8.36 -14.54
CA GLY A 131 7.15 9.04 -13.85
C GLY A 131 8.52 8.69 -14.41
N SER A 132 8.75 7.39 -14.67
CA SER A 132 10.00 6.89 -15.27
C SER A 132 10.23 7.51 -16.65
N LYS A 133 9.21 7.51 -17.52
CA LYS A 133 9.29 8.12 -18.86
C LYS A 133 9.55 9.63 -18.82
N GLN A 134 8.97 10.36 -17.86
CA GLN A 134 9.21 11.79 -17.73
C GLN A 134 10.63 12.08 -17.23
N TRP A 135 11.14 11.28 -16.31
CA TRP A 135 12.50 11.41 -15.81
C TRP A 135 13.55 11.21 -16.91
N GLU A 136 13.36 10.23 -17.78
CA GLU A 136 14.23 9.98 -18.94
C GLU A 136 14.29 11.16 -19.93
N LYS A 137 13.24 11.98 -20.00
CA LYS A 137 13.22 13.17 -20.88
C LYS A 137 13.94 14.38 -20.29
N ILE A 138 14.08 14.43 -18.96
CA ILE A 138 14.67 15.57 -18.24
C ILE A 138 16.15 15.32 -17.90
N LYS A 139 16.59 14.06 -17.92
CA LYS A 139 18.00 13.68 -17.89
C LYS A 139 18.71 13.98 -19.21
#